data_AF-A0A8S2RJJ8-F1
#
_entry.id   AF-A0A8S2RJJ8-F1
#
_cell.length_a   1.000
_cell.length_b   1.000
_cell.length_c   1.000
_cell.angle_alpha   90.00
_cell.angle_beta   90.00
_cell.angle_gamma   90.00
#
_symmetry.space_group_name_H-M   'P 1'
#
loop_
_entity.id
_entity.type
_entity.pdbx_description
1 polymer ?
#
loop_
_entity_poly.entity_id
_entity_poly.type
_entity_poly.pdbx_seq_one_letter_code
_entity_poly.pdbx_strand_id
1 'polypeptide(L)'
;MIERGTFSPPPVHMEFEPIDYFYSMFGKESITLLTEQSNLYSVQTNPNKPARISEVEMAQFIGVLIMSGIYCFPDQRIFWMNTTRVESISSTMSRDRFLEIRKYLHVVENSNQLDR
;
A
#
# COMPACT_ATOMS: atom_id res chain seq x y z
N MET A 1 -27.84 -2.34 -21.33
CA MET A 1 -27.78 -3.38 -20.27
C MET A 1 -26.43 -4.08 -20.47
N ILE A 2 -25.44 -3.81 -19.62
CA ILE A 2 -24.10 -4.39 -19.77
C ILE A 2 -24.16 -5.78 -19.12
N GLU A 3 -23.90 -6.83 -19.88
CA GLU A 3 -23.78 -8.20 -19.35
C GLU A 3 -22.68 -8.20 -18.28
N ARG A 4 -23.08 -8.48 -17.03
CA ARG A 4 -22.12 -8.80 -15.98
C ARG A 4 -21.55 -10.16 -16.34
N GLY A 5 -20.36 -10.16 -16.96
CA GLY A 5 -19.61 -11.39 -17.19
C GLY A 5 -19.57 -12.19 -15.89
N THR A 6 -20.00 -13.45 -15.96
CA THR A 6 -19.94 -14.36 -14.83
C THR A 6 -18.47 -14.70 -14.61
N PHE A 7 -17.78 -13.91 -13.80
CA PHE A 7 -16.45 -14.28 -13.34
C PHE A 7 -16.58 -15.54 -12.49
N SER A 8 -16.02 -16.65 -12.97
CA SER A 8 -15.79 -17.80 -12.10
C SER A 8 -14.94 -17.33 -10.92
N PRO A 9 -15.30 -17.70 -9.68
CA PRO A 9 -14.47 -17.33 -8.54
C PRO A 9 -13.05 -17.88 -8.76
N PRO A 10 -12.01 -17.12 -8.37
CA PRO A 10 -10.65 -17.62 -8.45
C PRO A 10 -10.51 -18.93 -7.66
N PRO A 11 -9.60 -19.84 -8.05
CA PRO A 11 -9.36 -21.07 -7.32
C PRO A 11 -9.10 -20.77 -5.83
N VAL A 12 -9.88 -21.42 -4.96
CA VAL A 12 -9.68 -21.31 -3.51
C VAL A 12 -8.71 -22.41 -3.11
N HIS A 13 -7.51 -22.01 -2.72
CA HIS A 13 -6.51 -22.85 -2.07
C HIS A 13 -6.88 -22.96 -0.59
N MET A 14 -7.43 -24.10 -0.17
CA MET A 14 -7.87 -24.31 1.23
C MET A 14 -6.70 -24.38 2.22
N GLU A 15 -5.49 -24.56 1.71
CA GLU A 15 -4.23 -24.60 2.43
C GLU A 15 -3.60 -23.21 2.65
N PHE A 16 -4.09 -22.17 1.97
CA PHE A 16 -3.54 -20.82 2.07
C PHE A 16 -4.21 -20.02 3.19
N GLU A 17 -3.37 -19.39 4.00
CA GLU A 17 -3.79 -18.32 4.90
C GLU A 17 -3.96 -17.01 4.11
N PRO A 18 -4.72 -16.02 4.63
CA PRO A 18 -4.91 -14.73 3.94
C PRO A 18 -3.62 -14.03 3.50
N ILE A 19 -2.54 -14.25 4.24
CA ILE A 19 -1.22 -13.68 3.94
C ILE A 19 -0.57 -14.34 2.71
N ASP A 20 -0.85 -15.61 2.43
CA ASP A 20 -0.33 -16.31 1.25
C ASP A 20 -0.95 -15.74 -0.02
N TYR A 21 -2.26 -15.44 0.01
CA TYR A 21 -2.94 -14.72 -1.06
C TYR A 21 -2.34 -13.33 -1.26
N PHE A 22 -2.05 -12.60 -0.18
CA PHE A 22 -1.40 -11.29 -0.27
C PHE A 22 -0.06 -11.38 -1.01
N TYR A 23 0.82 -12.30 -0.62
CA TYR A 23 2.12 -12.46 -1.28
C TYR A 23 2.04 -13.06 -2.69
N SER A 24 0.98 -13.82 -3.00
CA SER A 24 0.72 -14.29 -4.37
C SER A 24 0.38 -13.14 -5.33
N MET A 25 -0.28 -12.09 -4.83
CA MET A 25 -0.62 -10.88 -5.60
C MET A 25 0.52 -9.86 -5.59
N PHE A 26 1.12 -9.65 -4.42
CA PHE A 26 2.23 -8.72 -4.18
C PHE A 26 3.45 -9.54 -3.78
N GLY A 27 4.13 -10.08 -4.79
CA GLY A 27 5.36 -10.85 -4.59
C GLY A 27 6.38 -10.06 -3.76
N LYS A 28 7.20 -10.77 -2.99
CA LYS A 28 8.21 -10.16 -2.12
C LYS A 28 9.10 -9.16 -2.86
N GLU A 29 9.49 -9.50 -4.08
CA GLU A 29 10.28 -8.65 -4.99
C GLU A 29 9.60 -7.31 -5.29
N SER A 30 8.27 -7.31 -5.46
CA SER A 30 7.50 -6.08 -5.68
C SER A 30 7.50 -5.20 -4.44
N ILE A 31 7.39 -5.80 -3.24
CA ILE A 31 7.45 -5.06 -1.96
C ILE A 31 8.84 -4.45 -1.78
N THR A 32 9.90 -5.21 -2.05
CA THR A 32 11.28 -4.71 -2.02
C THR A 32 11.46 -3.55 -3.00
N LEU A 33 11.05 -3.70 -4.26
CA LEU A 33 11.14 -2.65 -5.27
C LEU A 33 10.41 -1.38 -4.84
N LEU A 34 9.16 -1.50 -4.39
CA LEU A 34 8.36 -0.36 -3.93
C LEU A 34 9.05 0.34 -2.75
N THR A 35 9.61 -0.43 -1.81
CA THR A 35 10.30 0.10 -0.64
C THR A 35 11.55 0.89 -1.04
N GLU A 36 12.38 0.31 -1.89
CA GLU A 36 13.62 0.91 -2.36
C GLU A 36 13.36 2.20 -3.15
N GLN A 37 12.47 2.14 -4.15
CA GLN A 37 12.17 3.29 -5.00
C GLN A 37 11.48 4.42 -4.22
N SER A 38 10.57 4.09 -3.29
CA SER A 38 9.91 5.10 -2.45
C SER A 38 10.91 5.78 -1.48
N ASN A 39 11.84 5.02 -0.91
CA ASN A 39 12.89 5.59 -0.07
C ASN A 39 13.84 6.49 -0.85
N LEU A 40 14.28 6.05 -2.04
CA LEU A 40 15.12 6.83 -2.94
C LEU A 40 14.44 8.16 -3.28
N TYR A 41 13.17 8.11 -3.67
CA TYR A 41 12.39 9.31 -3.97
C TYR A 41 12.23 10.23 -2.74
N SER A 42 12.09 9.67 -1.53
CA SER A 42 12.04 10.48 -0.31
C SER A 42 13.35 11.22 -0.03
N VAL A 43 14.50 10.59 -0.31
CA VAL A 43 15.83 11.22 -0.18
C VAL A 43 15.99 12.32 -1.22
N GLN A 44 15.60 12.08 -2.47
CA GLN A 44 15.66 13.07 -3.55
C GLN A 44 14.77 14.29 -3.26
N THR A 45 13.58 14.05 -2.69
CA THR A 45 12.60 15.12 -2.42
C THR A 45 12.90 15.90 -1.14
N ASN A 46 13.36 15.22 -0.09
CA ASN A 46 13.69 15.84 1.19
C ASN A 46 14.89 15.16 1.86
N PRO A 47 16.13 15.50 1.45
CA PRO A 47 17.34 14.87 1.95
C PRO A 47 17.51 14.97 3.48
N ASN A 48 16.98 16.03 4.09
CA ASN A 48 17.11 16.30 5.52
C ASN A 48 16.16 15.46 6.37
N LYS A 49 15.09 14.90 5.79
CA LYS A 49 14.10 14.08 6.48
C LYS A 49 13.55 12.99 5.57
N PRO A 50 14.37 11.97 5.24
CA PRO A 50 13.93 10.83 4.43
C PRO A 50 12.92 9.97 5.19
N ALA A 51 12.02 9.32 4.45
CA ALA A 51 10.92 8.55 5.02
C ALA A 51 11.37 7.27 5.73
N ARG A 52 12.48 6.65 5.30
CA ARG A 52 13.04 5.42 5.89
C ARG A 52 11.97 4.34 6.09
N ILE A 53 11.29 4.00 5.00
CA ILE A 53 10.22 3.01 4.93
C ILE A 53 10.86 1.63 4.98
N SER A 54 10.39 0.76 5.88
CA SER A 54 10.78 -0.66 5.90
C SER A 54 9.88 -1.50 4.98
N GLU A 55 10.34 -2.68 4.56
CA GLU A 55 9.51 -3.62 3.78
C GLU A 55 8.24 -4.03 4.54
N VAL A 56 8.33 -4.16 5.87
CA VAL A 56 7.18 -4.46 6.73
C VAL A 56 6.16 -3.31 6.67
N GLU A 57 6.60 -2.06 6.78
CA GLU A 57 5.72 -0.90 6.64
C GLU A 57 5.12 -0.80 5.24
N MET A 58 5.88 -1.13 4.20
CA MET A 58 5.35 -1.16 2.83
C MET A 58 4.28 -2.24 2.67
N ALA A 59 4.50 -3.45 3.19
CA ALA A 59 3.51 -4.52 3.17
C ALA A 59 2.23 -4.12 3.95
N GLN A 60 2.40 -3.54 5.14
CA GLN A 60 1.29 -2.99 5.94
C GLN A 60 0.54 -1.89 5.19
N PHE A 61 1.25 -0.97 4.52
CA PHE A 61 0.67 0.10 3.72
C PHE A 61 -0.20 -0.45 2.58
N ILE A 62 0.29 -1.45 1.83
CA ILE A 62 -0.47 -2.13 0.78
C ILE A 62 -1.69 -2.83 1.37
N GLY A 63 -1.54 -3.53 2.51
CA GLY A 63 -2.65 -4.15 3.23
C GLY A 63 -3.73 -3.14 3.62
N VAL A 64 -3.35 -1.96 4.12
CA VAL A 64 -4.26 -0.86 4.42
C VAL A 64 -4.96 -0.33 3.16
N LEU A 65 -4.26 -0.23 2.02
CA LEU A 65 -4.89 0.16 0.75
C LEU A 65 -5.95 -0.84 0.31
N ILE A 66 -5.67 -2.14 0.37
CA ILE A 66 -6.63 -3.21 0.04
C ILE A 66 -7.85 -3.11 0.95
N MET A 67 -7.63 -3.02 2.27
CA MET A 67 -8.71 -2.88 3.24
C MET A 67 -9.52 -1.61 2.99
N SER A 68 -8.88 -0.49 2.63
CA SER A 68 -9.58 0.75 2.32
C SER A 68 -10.51 0.63 1.11
N GLY A 69 -10.20 -0.24 0.14
CA GLY A 69 -11.05 -0.50 -1.02
C GLY A 69 -12.35 -1.25 -0.67
N ILE A 70 -12.38 -1.96 0.47
CA ILE A 70 -13.57 -2.63 0.97
C ILE A 70 -14.58 -1.60 1.53
N TYR A 71 -14.08 -0.50 2.09
CA TYR A 71 -14.90 0.54 2.70
C TYR A 71 -15.10 1.71 1.73
N CYS A 72 -16.35 2.05 1.39
CA CYS A 72 -16.66 3.17 0.51
C CYS A 72 -16.60 4.55 1.22
N PHE A 73 -15.46 4.90 1.82
CA PHE A 73 -15.26 6.23 2.41
C PHE A 73 -14.63 7.21 1.42
N PRO A 74 -15.07 8.48 1.41
CA PRO A 74 -14.53 9.49 0.50
C PRO A 74 -13.12 9.96 0.87
N ASP A 75 -12.72 9.83 2.14
CA ASP A 75 -11.39 10.19 2.63
C ASP A 75 -10.83 9.05 3.48
N GLN A 76 -9.62 8.60 3.14
CA GLN A 76 -8.91 7.56 3.89
C GLN A 76 -8.61 7.97 5.34
N ARG A 77 -8.53 9.27 5.65
CA ARG A 77 -8.28 9.74 7.03
C ARG A 77 -9.38 9.34 8.00
N ILE A 78 -10.58 9.04 7.50
CA ILE A 78 -11.75 8.62 8.27
C ILE A 78 -11.47 7.32 9.04
N PHE A 79 -10.61 6.43 8.52
CA PHE A 79 -10.27 5.15 9.19
C PHE A 79 -9.60 5.33 10.56
N TRP A 80 -9.04 6.51 10.85
CA TRP A 80 -8.35 6.82 12.11
C TRP A 80 -9.12 7.81 13.00
N MET A 81 -10.33 8.24 12.61
CA MET A 81 -11.16 9.10 13.47
C MET A 81 -11.87 8.27 14.54
N ASN A 82 -12.04 8.81 15.75
CA ASN A 82 -12.65 8.08 16.87
C ASN A 82 -14.05 7.51 16.56
N THR A 83 -14.85 8.20 15.74
CA THR A 83 -16.23 7.82 15.42
C THR A 83 -16.35 6.78 14.31
N THR A 84 -15.33 6.65 13.47
CA THR A 84 -15.33 5.81 12.26
C THR A 84 -14.09 4.93 12.19
N ARG A 85 -13.48 4.70 13.36
CA ARG A 85 -12.23 3.96 13.51
C ARG A 85 -12.43 2.53 13.03
N VAL A 86 -11.61 2.11 12.08
CA VAL A 86 -11.50 0.71 11.68
C VAL A 86 -10.28 0.13 12.37
N GLU A 87 -10.48 -0.74 13.36
CA GLU A 87 -9.38 -1.20 14.22
C GLU A 87 -8.30 -1.92 13.42
N SER A 88 -8.69 -2.75 12.44
CA SER A 88 -7.76 -3.47 11.56
C SER A 88 -6.94 -2.57 10.63
N ILE A 89 -7.30 -1.30 10.45
CA ILE A 89 -6.49 -0.32 9.72
C ILE A 89 -5.69 0.54 10.72
N SER A 90 -6.39 1.06 11.73
CA SER A 90 -5.82 2.04 12.65
C SER A 90 -4.80 1.47 13.64
N SER A 91 -4.88 0.18 13.97
CA SER A 91 -3.88 -0.50 14.78
C SER A 91 -2.64 -0.93 13.99
N THR A 92 -2.75 -1.12 12.66
CA THR A 92 -1.65 -1.57 11.81
C THR A 92 -0.62 -0.48 11.58
N MET A 93 -1.07 0.76 11.36
CA MET A 93 -0.20 1.90 11.09
C MET A 93 -0.89 3.19 11.51
N SER A 94 -0.13 4.19 11.97
CA SER A 94 -0.71 5.51 12.26
C SER A 94 -1.14 6.22 10.98
N ARG A 95 -2.15 7.10 11.09
CA ARG A 95 -2.62 7.94 9.97
C ARG A 95 -1.47 8.71 9.33
N ASP A 96 -0.62 9.32 10.17
CA ASP A 96 0.43 10.21 9.69
C ASP A 96 1.54 9.42 8.98
N ARG A 97 1.85 8.21 9.46
CA ARG A 97 2.79 7.32 8.77
C ARG A 97 2.23 6.81 7.44
N PHE A 98 0.94 6.45 7.39
CA PHE A 98 0.27 6.08 6.14
C PHE A 98 0.32 7.22 5.11
N LEU A 99 0.02 8.46 5.54
CA LEU A 99 0.08 9.62 4.65
C LEU A 99 1.51 9.95 4.21
N GLU A 100 2.51 9.75 5.08
CA GLU A 100 3.92 9.92 4.74
C GLU A 100 4.38 8.90 3.70
N ILE A 101 4.06 7.62 3.87
CA ILE A 101 4.38 6.58 2.88
C ILE A 101 3.67 6.87 1.56
N ARG A 102 2.37 7.21 1.60
CA ARG A 102 1.59 7.58 0.41
C ARG A 102 2.22 8.73 -0.37
N LYS A 103 2.77 9.72 0.32
CA LYS A 103 3.44 10.88 -0.30
C LYS A 103 4.68 10.47 -1.11
N TYR A 104 5.43 9.50 -0.63
CA TYR A 104 6.68 9.08 -1.25
C TYR A 104 6.56 7.79 -2.06
N LEU A 105 5.37 7.21 -2.18
CA LEU A 105 5.13 6.01 -2.98
C LEU A 105 5.61 6.24 -4.42
N HIS A 106 6.59 5.47 -4.84
CA HIS A 106 7.22 5.61 -6.14
C HIS A 106 7.56 4.24 -6.73
N VAL A 107 7.37 4.09 -8.04
CA VAL A 107 7.51 2.82 -8.78
C VAL A 107 8.51 2.96 -9.95
N VAL A 108 8.90 4.18 -10.30
CA VAL A 108 9.74 4.47 -11.46
C VAL A 108 11.17 4.79 -11.01
N GLU A 109 12.16 4.40 -11.80
CA GLU A 109 13.55 4.79 -11.54
C GLU A 109 13.84 6.16 -12.19
N ASN A 110 14.02 7.20 -11.37
CA ASN A 110 14.31 8.56 -11.88
C ASN A 110 15.80 8.81 -12.16
N SER A 111 16.68 7.82 -11.98
CA SER A 111 18.14 7.96 -12.17
C SER A 111 18.54 8.37 -13.61
N ASN A 112 17.66 8.13 -14.58
CA ASN A 112 17.89 8.41 -16.01
C ASN A 112 16.92 9.44 -16.61
N GLN A 113 16.11 10.12 -15.80
CA GLN A 113 15.30 11.22 -16.32
C GLN A 113 16.17 12.47 -16.39
N LEU A 114 16.82 12.67 -17.55
CA LEU A 114 17.42 13.95 -17.93
C LEU A 114 16.41 15.06 -17.65
N ASP A 115 16.82 16.04 -16.85
CA ASP A 115 16.07 17.27 -16.60
C ASP A 115 15.48 17.78 -17.93
N ARG A 116 14.15 17.84 -18.01
CA ARG A 116 13.43 18.49 -19.12
C ARG A 116 13.09 19.91 -18.75
#